data_AF-A0A7S4C6U3-F1
#
_entry.id   AF-A0A7S4C6U3-F1
#
_cell.length_a   1.000
_cell.length_b   1.000
_cell.length_c   1.000
_cell.angle_alpha   90.00
_cell.angle_beta   90.00
_cell.angle_gamma   90.00
#
_symmetry.space_group_name_H-M   'P 1'
#
loop_
_entity.id
_entity.type
_entity.pdbx_description
1 polymer ?
#
loop_
_entity_poly.entity_id
_entity_poly.type
_entity_poly.pdbx_seq_one_letter_code
_entity_poly.pdbx_strand_id
1 'polypeptide(L)'
;MTSTATELFLEAFVDSDSPSADQLLLTALRSTGMSQKIPLPSLIALLSTCRSFRELAKEQSTLLFKVLDLSPLRAPEEFFSQGITSRAEFSRLREVKIQFADLLFDEHLSLLPKSVTHLSLDACHSLTDKGVKSVAQRIGRSLLHFSIYWNSNVTDAAAVSLSVRCSSLTSLSLSGCQKANPHISELRLYADSQFTKLQTAARGDPQLVHGDW
;
A
#
# COMPACT_ATOMS: atom_id res chain seq x y z
N MET A 1 26.48 16.26 2.34
CA MET A 1 25.90 17.54 1.87
C MET A 1 26.13 17.64 0.38
N THR A 2 25.25 17.06 -0.42
CA THR A 2 25.14 17.38 -1.85
C THR A 2 23.68 17.21 -2.20
N SER A 3 22.87 18.22 -1.87
CA SER A 3 21.55 18.31 -2.46
C SER A 3 21.75 18.47 -3.96
N THR A 4 21.27 17.50 -4.74
CA THR A 4 21.37 17.56 -6.20
C THR A 4 20.61 18.79 -6.70
N ALA A 5 21.09 19.47 -7.74
CA ALA A 5 20.47 20.70 -8.27
C ALA A 5 18.96 20.56 -8.60
N THR A 6 18.48 19.32 -8.75
CA THR A 6 17.06 18.96 -8.89
C THR A 6 16.24 19.14 -7.60
N GLU A 7 16.80 18.89 -6.42
CA GLU A 7 16.10 19.09 -5.13
C GLU A 7 15.91 20.59 -4.84
N LEU A 8 16.94 21.41 -5.05
CA LEU A 8 16.85 22.86 -4.92
C LEU A 8 15.86 23.49 -5.92
N PHE A 9 15.74 22.90 -7.11
CA PHE A 9 14.75 23.32 -8.10
C PHE A 9 13.31 23.00 -7.67
N LEU A 10 13.09 21.87 -7.00
CA LEU A 10 11.77 21.47 -6.53
C LEU A 10 11.33 22.29 -5.31
N GLU A 11 12.23 22.56 -4.36
CA GLU A 11 11.94 23.43 -3.22
C GLU A 11 11.55 24.85 -3.65
N ALA A 12 12.25 25.42 -4.65
CA ALA A 12 11.92 26.75 -5.19
C ALA A 12 10.57 26.81 -5.93
N PHE A 13 10.06 25.68 -6.44
CA PHE A 13 8.78 25.62 -7.16
C PHE A 13 7.58 25.38 -6.25
N VAL A 14 7.75 24.66 -5.14
CA VAL A 14 6.68 24.37 -4.18
C VAL A 14 6.19 25.64 -3.49
N ASP A 15 7.04 26.66 -3.33
CA ASP A 15 6.70 27.92 -2.67
C ASP A 15 6.03 28.97 -3.58
N SER A 16 5.90 28.72 -4.89
CA SER A 16 5.27 29.66 -5.82
C SER A 16 3.92 29.15 -6.30
N ASP A 17 2.84 29.69 -5.75
CA ASP A 17 1.44 29.41 -6.16
C ASP A 17 1.08 30.05 -7.53
N SER A 18 2.08 30.28 -8.40
CA SER A 18 1.93 31.03 -9.65
C SER A 18 1.59 30.10 -10.83
N PRO A 19 0.59 30.44 -11.68
CA PRO A 19 0.24 29.65 -12.89
C PRO A 19 1.41 29.47 -13.88
N SER A 20 2.39 30.39 -13.83
CA SER A 20 3.61 30.37 -14.64
C SER A 20 4.60 29.28 -14.22
N ALA A 21 4.71 28.97 -12.93
CA ALA A 21 5.57 27.91 -12.43
C ALA A 21 5.02 26.54 -12.84
N ASP A 22 3.72 26.36 -12.72
CA ASP A 22 3.02 25.16 -13.21
C ASP A 22 3.32 24.84 -14.69
N GLN A 23 3.36 25.85 -15.58
CA GLN A 23 3.69 25.65 -17.00
C GLN A 23 5.17 25.34 -17.25
N LEU A 24 6.08 25.94 -16.49
CA LEU A 24 7.52 25.65 -16.60
C LEU A 24 7.84 24.23 -16.11
N LEU A 25 7.20 23.82 -15.01
CA LEU A 25 7.31 22.46 -14.47
C LEU A 25 6.77 21.43 -15.48
N LEU A 26 5.62 21.70 -16.09
CA LEU A 26 5.06 20.88 -17.17
C LEU A 26 5.99 20.75 -18.39
N THR A 27 6.62 21.85 -18.80
CA THR A 27 7.53 21.86 -19.96
C THR A 27 8.83 21.10 -19.66
N ALA A 28 9.36 21.24 -18.44
CA ALA A 28 10.50 20.47 -17.97
C ALA A 28 10.18 18.97 -17.88
N LEU A 29 9.00 18.59 -17.35
CA LEU A 29 8.57 17.19 -17.23
C LEU A 29 8.33 16.52 -18.59
N ARG A 30 7.77 17.25 -19.56
CA ARG A 30 7.53 16.77 -20.92
C ARG A 30 8.82 16.57 -21.72
N SER A 31 9.86 17.38 -21.47
CA SER A 31 11.08 17.39 -22.28
C SER A 31 12.21 16.51 -21.77
N THR A 32 12.19 16.10 -20.49
CA THR A 32 13.39 15.51 -19.85
C THR A 32 13.26 14.03 -19.43
N GLY A 33 12.07 13.41 -19.55
CA GLY A 33 11.88 12.05 -19.01
C GLY A 33 12.08 11.99 -17.48
N MET A 34 12.06 13.13 -16.79
CA MET A 34 12.28 13.24 -15.34
C MET A 34 11.21 12.52 -14.51
N SER A 35 10.09 12.11 -15.09
CA SER A 35 9.08 11.31 -14.40
C SER A 35 9.64 10.00 -13.82
N GLN A 36 10.76 9.50 -14.34
CA GLN A 36 11.47 8.32 -13.80
C GLN A 36 12.54 8.66 -12.74
N LYS A 37 12.85 9.94 -12.51
CA LYS A 37 13.93 10.41 -11.64
C LYS A 37 13.49 11.25 -10.44
N ILE A 38 12.21 11.59 -10.35
CA ILE A 38 11.69 12.37 -9.21
C ILE A 38 11.64 11.44 -7.98
N PRO A 39 12.30 11.80 -6.87
CA PRO A 39 12.18 11.06 -5.62
C PRO A 39 10.70 10.96 -5.20
N LEU A 40 10.31 9.81 -4.64
CA LEU A 40 8.91 9.59 -4.27
C LEU A 40 8.31 10.65 -3.33
N PRO A 41 9.02 11.20 -2.32
CA PRO A 41 8.50 12.30 -1.50
C PRO A 41 8.16 13.55 -2.33
N SER A 42 9.03 13.93 -3.26
CA SER A 42 8.81 15.08 -4.14
C SER A 42 7.65 14.82 -5.10
N LEU A 43 7.51 13.58 -5.59
CA LEU A 43 6.37 13.18 -6.41
C LEU A 43 5.05 13.30 -5.63
N ILE A 44 5.03 12.89 -4.37
CA ILE A 44 3.87 12.99 -3.47
C ILE A 44 3.53 14.44 -3.21
N ALA A 45 4.51 15.29 -2.90
CA ALA A 45 4.32 16.73 -2.70
C ALA A 45 3.78 17.40 -3.97
N LEU A 46 4.37 17.12 -5.14
CA LEU A 46 3.89 17.64 -6.41
C LEU A 46 2.47 17.18 -6.73
N LEU A 47 2.14 15.91 -6.46
CA LEU A 47 0.77 15.45 -6.61
C LEU A 47 -0.13 16.21 -5.64
N SER A 48 0.23 16.35 -4.37
CA SER A 48 -0.64 16.95 -3.35
C SER A 48 -0.95 18.42 -3.66
N THR A 49 0.04 19.20 -4.13
CA THR A 49 -0.08 20.66 -4.35
C THR A 49 -0.34 21.05 -5.81
N CYS A 50 0.34 20.48 -6.80
CA CYS A 50 0.34 20.98 -8.18
C CYS A 50 -0.84 20.43 -9.01
N ARG A 51 -1.72 21.32 -9.51
CA ARG A 51 -2.86 20.93 -10.39
C ARG A 51 -2.36 20.43 -11.74
N SER A 52 -1.39 21.14 -12.31
CA SER A 52 -0.85 20.83 -13.63
C SER A 52 -0.16 19.47 -13.67
N PHE A 53 0.60 19.15 -12.62
CA PHE A 53 1.21 17.83 -12.45
C PHE A 53 0.16 16.72 -12.35
N ARG A 54 -0.96 16.96 -11.65
CA ARG A 54 -2.08 16.02 -11.57
C ARG A 54 -2.69 15.74 -12.95
N GLU A 55 -2.98 16.75 -13.75
CA GLU A 55 -3.51 16.54 -15.12
C GLU A 55 -2.55 15.75 -16.00
N LEU A 56 -1.25 16.05 -15.95
CA LEU A 56 -0.23 15.27 -16.67
C LEU A 56 -0.14 13.83 -16.16
N ALA A 57 -0.18 13.64 -14.84
CA ALA A 57 -0.17 12.33 -14.20
C ALA A 57 -1.40 11.50 -14.58
N LYS A 58 -2.57 12.12 -14.82
CA LYS A 58 -3.76 11.47 -15.38
C LYS A 58 -3.57 11.04 -16.83
N GLU A 59 -3.03 11.93 -17.67
CA GLU A 59 -2.78 11.66 -19.10
C GLU A 59 -1.74 10.55 -19.32
N GLN A 60 -0.70 10.51 -18.48
CA GLN A 60 0.43 9.58 -18.56
C GLN A 60 0.25 8.33 -17.66
N SER A 61 -0.91 8.17 -17.01
CA SER A 61 -1.13 7.22 -15.90
C SER A 61 -1.07 5.73 -16.29
N THR A 62 -0.91 5.40 -17.56
CA THR A 62 -0.92 4.00 -18.01
C THR A 62 0.26 3.20 -17.46
N LEU A 63 1.37 3.84 -17.07
CA LEU A 63 2.59 3.17 -16.58
C LEU A 63 3.16 3.72 -15.27
N LEU A 64 2.88 4.99 -14.91
CA LEU A 64 3.60 5.69 -13.83
C LEU A 64 3.35 5.14 -12.43
N PHE A 65 2.14 4.68 -12.13
CA PHE A 65 1.74 4.30 -10.77
C PHE A 65 1.28 2.85 -10.70
N LYS A 66 2.01 1.90 -11.31
CA LYS A 66 1.70 0.47 -11.17
C LYS A 66 2.25 -0.10 -9.86
N VAL A 67 3.45 0.32 -9.48
CA VAL A 67 4.15 -0.08 -8.26
C VAL A 67 4.46 1.18 -7.47
N LEU A 68 4.14 1.16 -6.18
CA LEU A 68 4.40 2.26 -5.26
C LEU A 68 5.08 1.71 -4.01
N ASP A 69 6.33 2.10 -3.79
CA ASP A 69 7.09 1.72 -2.61
C ASP A 69 7.27 2.92 -1.68
N LEU A 70 6.45 2.97 -0.64
CA LEU A 70 6.46 4.03 0.38
C LEU A 70 7.45 3.74 1.51
N SER A 71 8.10 2.58 1.53
CA SER A 71 9.08 2.20 2.57
C SER A 71 10.23 3.20 2.75
N PRO A 72 10.71 3.89 1.71
CA PRO A 72 11.74 4.93 1.87
C PRO A 72 11.26 6.21 2.55
N LEU A 73 9.95 6.39 2.76
CA LEU A 73 9.40 7.61 3.33
C LEU A 73 9.55 7.59 4.85
N ARG A 74 9.83 8.77 5.44
CA ARG A 74 9.86 8.96 6.89
C ARG A 74 8.47 8.83 7.54
N ALA A 75 7.43 9.21 6.81
CA ALA A 75 6.04 9.26 7.26
C ALA A 75 5.08 8.75 6.16
N PRO A 76 5.13 7.44 5.81
CA PRO A 76 4.31 6.87 4.75
C PRO A 76 2.80 6.93 5.03
N GLU A 77 2.40 7.06 6.28
CA GLU A 77 1.01 7.25 6.71
C GLU A 77 0.39 8.54 6.18
N GLU A 78 1.20 9.60 5.96
CA GLU A 78 0.71 10.85 5.38
C GLU A 78 0.17 10.68 3.96
N PHE A 79 0.67 9.68 3.24
CA PHE A 79 0.16 9.33 1.92
C PHE A 79 -1.34 8.97 1.96
N PHE A 80 -1.78 8.38 3.07
CA PHE A 80 -3.19 8.04 3.29
C PHE A 80 -3.97 9.22 3.85
N SER A 81 -3.43 9.93 4.84
CA SER A 81 -4.13 11.04 5.52
C SER A 81 -4.46 12.21 4.58
N GLN A 82 -3.63 12.44 3.56
CA GLN A 82 -3.85 13.46 2.53
C GLN A 82 -4.82 13.03 1.42
N GLY A 83 -5.39 11.81 1.51
CA GLY A 83 -6.37 11.29 0.54
C GLY A 83 -5.79 11.03 -0.86
N ILE A 84 -4.46 10.94 -0.99
CA ILE A 84 -3.77 10.79 -2.28
C ILE A 84 -4.20 9.50 -2.98
N THR A 85 -4.46 8.43 -2.22
CA THR A 85 -4.95 7.15 -2.71
C THR A 85 -6.34 7.19 -3.35
N SER A 86 -7.15 8.21 -3.07
CA SER A 86 -8.51 8.35 -3.63
C SER A 86 -8.52 8.96 -5.03
N ARG A 87 -7.36 9.38 -5.54
CA ARG A 87 -7.24 10.10 -6.79
C ARG A 87 -7.18 9.16 -8.00
N ALA A 88 -7.67 9.62 -9.14
CA ALA A 88 -7.82 8.81 -10.35
C ALA A 88 -6.48 8.31 -10.93
N GLU A 89 -5.40 9.03 -10.66
CA GLU A 89 -4.02 8.73 -11.05
C GLU A 89 -3.56 7.38 -10.46
N PHE A 90 -4.04 7.03 -9.27
CA PHE A 90 -3.71 5.77 -8.58
C PHE A 90 -4.74 4.66 -8.86
N SER A 91 -5.72 4.89 -9.74
CA SER A 91 -6.73 3.88 -10.10
C SER A 91 -6.13 2.61 -10.74
N ARG A 92 -4.91 2.70 -11.27
CA ARG A 92 -4.17 1.59 -11.87
C ARG A 92 -3.09 1.00 -10.95
N LEU A 93 -2.98 1.47 -9.71
CA LEU A 93 -2.03 0.93 -8.75
C LEU A 93 -2.28 -0.56 -8.52
N ARG A 94 -1.21 -1.36 -8.62
CA ARG A 94 -1.27 -2.83 -8.49
C ARG A 94 -0.45 -3.32 -7.31
N GLU A 95 0.64 -2.67 -7.01
CA GLU A 95 1.57 -3.06 -5.97
C GLU A 95 1.85 -1.89 -5.03
N VAL A 96 1.70 -2.13 -3.73
CA VAL A 96 2.02 -1.19 -2.66
C VAL A 96 2.95 -1.88 -1.68
N LYS A 97 4.09 -1.24 -1.39
CA LYS A 97 5.03 -1.67 -0.37
C LYS A 97 5.16 -0.59 0.69
N ILE A 98 5.00 -0.99 1.94
CA ILE A 98 5.23 -0.15 3.10
C ILE A 98 5.94 -1.03 4.11
N GLN A 99 7.11 -0.61 4.57
CA GLN A 99 7.88 -1.35 5.56
C GLN A 99 8.36 -0.43 6.66
N PHE A 100 8.52 -0.97 7.86
CA PHE A 100 9.06 -0.26 9.03
C PHE A 100 8.26 1.01 9.38
N ALA A 101 6.96 1.01 9.08
CA ALA A 101 6.08 2.15 9.30
C ALA A 101 5.31 1.98 10.62
N ASP A 102 5.96 2.30 11.74
CA ASP A 102 5.37 2.13 13.07
C ASP A 102 4.20 3.10 13.35
N LEU A 103 4.03 4.15 12.56
CA LEU A 103 2.88 5.07 12.62
C LEU A 103 1.76 4.68 11.65
N LEU A 104 1.90 3.56 10.92
CA LEU A 104 0.84 3.03 10.09
C LEU A 104 -0.15 2.23 10.94
N PHE A 105 -1.27 2.87 11.28
CA PHE A 105 -2.41 2.25 11.97
C PHE A 105 -3.44 1.61 11.02
N ASP A 106 -4.28 0.73 11.58
CA ASP A 106 -5.33 -0.02 10.87
C ASP A 106 -6.27 0.85 10.01
N GLU A 107 -6.58 2.07 10.48
CA GLU A 107 -7.46 3.02 9.78
C GLU A 107 -6.93 3.44 8.40
N HIS A 108 -5.61 3.53 8.23
CA HIS A 108 -4.99 3.86 6.96
C HIS A 108 -5.24 2.78 5.90
N LEU A 109 -5.36 1.51 6.30
CA LEU A 109 -5.56 0.40 5.37
C LEU A 109 -6.96 0.43 4.72
N SER A 110 -7.93 1.09 5.35
CA SER A 110 -9.25 1.32 4.76
C SER A 110 -9.20 2.22 3.51
N LEU A 111 -8.16 3.03 3.40
CA LEU A 111 -7.92 4.00 2.32
C LEU A 111 -7.13 3.42 1.15
N LEU A 112 -6.79 2.12 1.18
CA LEU A 112 -6.09 1.46 0.08
C LEU A 112 -6.91 1.52 -1.23
N PRO A 113 -6.25 1.76 -2.39
CA PRO A 113 -6.91 1.68 -3.68
C PRO A 113 -7.45 0.28 -3.96
N LYS A 114 -8.69 0.18 -4.46
CA LYS A 114 -9.33 -1.12 -4.75
C LYS A 114 -8.65 -1.91 -5.87
N SER A 115 -7.76 -1.27 -6.60
CA SER A 115 -6.99 -1.81 -7.71
C SER A 115 -5.78 -2.63 -7.27
N VAL A 116 -5.39 -2.56 -5.99
CA VAL A 116 -4.21 -3.24 -5.46
C VAL A 116 -4.39 -4.76 -5.51
N THR A 117 -3.32 -5.42 -5.94
CA THR A 117 -3.20 -6.88 -6.11
C THR A 117 -2.02 -7.45 -5.32
N HIS A 118 -1.00 -6.65 -5.05
CA HIS A 118 0.19 -7.02 -4.29
C HIS A 118 0.37 -6.00 -3.17
N LEU A 119 0.42 -6.48 -1.92
CA LEU A 119 0.57 -5.62 -0.75
C LEU A 119 1.65 -6.19 0.16
N SER A 120 2.61 -5.37 0.56
CA SER A 120 3.57 -5.67 1.62
C SER A 120 3.45 -4.61 2.71
N LEU A 121 3.22 -5.07 3.94
CA LEU A 121 3.10 -4.29 5.16
C LEU A 121 4.09 -4.81 6.22
N ASP A 122 5.31 -5.14 5.79
CA ASP A 122 6.27 -5.85 6.62
C ASP A 122 6.84 -4.94 7.72
N ALA A 123 6.96 -5.46 8.95
CA ALA A 123 7.47 -4.73 10.11
C ALA A 123 6.70 -3.41 10.41
N CYS A 124 5.40 -3.37 10.16
CA CYS A 124 4.51 -2.25 10.50
C CYS A 124 3.80 -2.51 11.84
N HIS A 125 4.54 -2.47 12.96
CA HIS A 125 4.13 -3.10 14.23
C HIS A 125 2.82 -2.58 14.86
N SER A 126 2.33 -1.42 14.43
CA SER A 126 1.05 -0.85 14.89
C SER A 126 -0.18 -1.47 14.23
N LEU A 127 0.00 -2.32 13.22
CA LEU A 127 -1.10 -3.04 12.56
C LEU A 127 -1.58 -4.23 13.39
N THR A 128 -2.89 -4.47 13.37
CA THR A 128 -3.53 -5.59 14.05
C THR A 128 -4.40 -6.42 13.10
N ASP A 129 -5.00 -7.49 13.63
CA ASP A 129 -5.99 -8.29 12.89
C ASP A 129 -7.16 -7.45 12.34
N LYS A 130 -7.50 -6.33 12.99
CA LYS A 130 -8.53 -5.39 12.50
C LYS A 130 -8.11 -4.73 11.19
N GLY A 131 -6.84 -4.34 11.08
CA GLY A 131 -6.25 -3.81 9.85
C GLY A 131 -6.29 -4.84 8.73
N VAL A 132 -5.87 -6.08 9.01
CA VAL A 132 -5.92 -7.18 8.03
C VAL A 132 -7.35 -7.48 7.58
N LYS A 133 -8.31 -7.49 8.50
CA LYS A 133 -9.74 -7.64 8.18
C LYS A 133 -10.23 -6.51 7.26
N SER A 134 -9.78 -5.29 7.50
CA SER A 134 -10.09 -4.12 6.64
C SER A 134 -9.51 -4.29 5.24
N VAL A 135 -8.27 -4.75 5.11
CA VAL A 135 -7.67 -5.11 3.82
C VAL A 135 -8.51 -6.17 3.11
N ALA A 136 -8.85 -7.26 3.79
CA ALA A 136 -9.64 -8.35 3.23
C ALA A 136 -11.03 -7.89 2.74
N GLN A 137 -11.68 -6.99 3.48
CA GLN A 137 -12.96 -6.39 3.09
C GLN A 137 -12.83 -5.41 1.91
N ARG A 138 -11.76 -4.62 1.89
CA ARG A 138 -11.55 -3.55 0.91
C ARG A 138 -11.08 -4.07 -0.44
N ILE A 139 -10.07 -4.94 -0.44
CA ILE A 139 -9.35 -5.39 -1.64
C ILE A 139 -9.25 -6.92 -1.79
N GLY A 140 -9.91 -7.71 -0.93
CA GLY A 140 -9.74 -9.17 -0.94
C GLY A 140 -10.04 -9.85 -2.28
N ARG A 141 -10.99 -9.34 -3.07
CA ARG A 141 -11.33 -9.92 -4.38
C ARG A 141 -10.22 -9.75 -5.43
N SER A 142 -9.40 -8.69 -5.32
CA SER A 142 -8.31 -8.40 -6.24
C SER A 142 -6.94 -8.81 -5.71
N LEU A 143 -6.82 -9.03 -4.40
CA LEU A 143 -5.54 -9.33 -3.76
C LEU A 143 -5.03 -10.71 -4.18
N LEU A 144 -3.83 -10.73 -4.77
CA LEU A 144 -3.11 -11.90 -5.29
C LEU A 144 -1.93 -12.28 -4.39
N HIS A 145 -1.26 -11.28 -3.83
CA HIS A 145 -0.11 -11.43 -2.92
C HIS A 145 -0.26 -10.50 -1.72
N PHE A 146 -0.08 -11.04 -0.52
CA PHE A 146 -0.06 -10.26 0.70
C PHE A 146 1.07 -10.71 1.63
N SER A 147 1.92 -9.76 2.03
CA SER A 147 2.92 -9.96 3.07
C SER A 147 2.67 -9.02 4.22
N ILE A 148 2.69 -9.55 5.44
CA ILE A 148 2.64 -8.77 6.68
C ILE A 148 3.65 -9.37 7.67
N TYR A 149 4.87 -9.63 7.17
CA TYR A 149 5.97 -10.23 7.90
C TYR A 149 6.36 -9.39 9.12
N TRP A 150 6.77 -10.04 10.22
CA TRP A 150 7.25 -9.36 11.43
C TRP A 150 6.24 -8.39 12.08
N ASN A 151 4.95 -8.64 11.95
CA ASN A 151 3.93 -7.86 12.63
C ASN A 151 3.48 -8.56 13.91
N SER A 152 4.06 -8.18 15.06
CA SER A 152 3.83 -8.84 16.36
C SER A 152 2.39 -8.73 16.90
N ASN A 153 1.58 -7.82 16.35
CA ASN A 153 0.19 -7.61 16.75
C ASN A 153 -0.84 -8.28 15.82
N VAL A 154 -0.36 -9.04 14.84
CA VAL A 154 -1.16 -9.86 13.93
C VAL A 154 -1.12 -11.31 14.40
N THR A 155 -2.28 -11.98 14.39
CA THR A 155 -2.47 -13.36 14.83
C THR A 155 -3.09 -14.22 13.74
N ASP A 156 -3.34 -15.50 14.03
CA ASP A 156 -3.95 -16.42 13.06
C ASP A 156 -5.40 -16.04 12.67
N ALA A 157 -6.07 -15.19 13.46
CA ALA A 157 -7.37 -14.62 13.09
C ALA A 157 -7.30 -13.79 11.79
N ALA A 158 -6.14 -13.18 11.49
CA ALA A 158 -5.89 -12.54 10.20
C ALA A 158 -5.89 -13.56 9.05
N ALA A 159 -5.26 -14.72 9.21
CA ALA A 159 -5.23 -15.77 8.19
C ALA A 159 -6.64 -16.27 7.87
N VAL A 160 -7.46 -16.51 8.91
CA VAL A 160 -8.86 -16.91 8.75
C VAL A 160 -9.64 -15.83 8.00
N SER A 161 -9.52 -14.57 8.42
CA SER A 161 -10.19 -13.43 7.76
C SER A 161 -9.83 -13.31 6.28
N LEU A 162 -8.57 -13.51 5.93
CA LEU A 162 -8.09 -13.52 4.55
C LEU A 162 -8.64 -14.72 3.77
N SER A 163 -8.66 -15.91 4.37
CA SER A 163 -9.10 -17.15 3.71
C SER A 163 -10.57 -17.10 3.24
N VAL A 164 -11.42 -16.43 4.01
CA VAL A 164 -12.85 -16.29 3.72
C VAL A 164 -13.10 -15.25 2.63
N ARG A 165 -12.34 -14.14 2.63
CA ARG A 165 -12.66 -12.96 1.80
C ARG A 165 -11.76 -12.78 0.58
N CYS A 166 -10.55 -13.33 0.60
CA CYS A 166 -9.55 -13.10 -0.42
C CYS A 166 -9.48 -14.29 -1.37
N SER A 167 -10.49 -14.46 -2.23
CA SER A 167 -10.63 -15.64 -3.10
C SER A 167 -9.53 -15.81 -4.15
N SER A 168 -8.85 -14.72 -4.49
CA SER A 168 -7.83 -14.66 -5.54
C SER A 168 -6.40 -14.70 -4.97
N LEU A 169 -6.26 -14.73 -3.64
CA LEU A 169 -4.98 -14.68 -2.95
C LEU A 169 -4.24 -16.01 -3.17
N THR A 170 -3.06 -15.91 -3.78
CA THR A 170 -2.20 -17.06 -4.14
C THR A 170 -0.95 -17.16 -3.27
N SER A 171 -0.55 -16.06 -2.65
CA SER A 171 0.64 -15.97 -1.81
C SER A 171 0.32 -15.16 -0.56
N LEU A 172 0.57 -15.75 0.61
CA LEU A 172 0.45 -15.11 1.91
C LEU A 172 1.74 -15.35 2.69
N SER A 173 2.24 -14.29 3.35
CA SER A 173 3.34 -14.39 4.31
C SER A 173 2.92 -13.78 5.64
N LEU A 174 2.84 -14.63 6.67
CA LEU A 174 2.60 -14.26 8.08
C LEU A 174 3.81 -14.57 8.97
N SER A 175 4.95 -14.87 8.37
CA SER A 175 6.17 -15.22 9.07
C SER A 175 6.62 -14.11 10.02
N GLY A 176 7.06 -14.49 11.23
CA GLY A 176 7.52 -13.56 12.27
C GLY A 176 6.42 -12.75 12.98
N CYS A 177 5.13 -12.96 12.69
CA CYS A 177 4.04 -12.47 13.53
C CYS A 177 4.01 -13.28 14.84
N GLN A 178 4.49 -12.69 15.95
CA GLN A 178 4.85 -13.39 17.20
C GLN A 178 3.89 -13.20 18.38
N LYS A 179 2.59 -12.91 18.16
CA LYS A 179 1.57 -13.13 19.21
C LYS A 179 1.01 -14.54 19.07
N ALA A 180 1.83 -15.53 19.43
CA ALA A 180 1.41 -16.92 19.48
C ALA A 180 0.57 -17.16 20.74
N ASN A 181 -0.73 -17.40 20.57
CA ASN A 181 -1.37 -18.41 21.40
C ASN A 181 -0.78 -19.76 20.92
N PRO A 182 -0.11 -20.55 21.78
CA PRO A 182 0.65 -21.74 21.37
C PRO A 182 -0.17 -22.84 20.69
N HIS A 183 -1.50 -22.73 20.63
CA HIS A 183 -2.38 -23.72 20.00
C HIS A 183 -2.59 -23.58 18.48
N ILE A 184 -2.06 -22.52 17.83
CA ILE A 184 -2.42 -22.22 16.42
C ILE A 184 -1.19 -22.10 15.48
N SER A 185 0.00 -22.47 15.96
CA SER A 185 1.25 -22.43 15.17
C SER A 185 1.20 -23.24 13.85
N GLU A 186 0.33 -24.25 13.79
CA GLU A 186 0.10 -25.05 12.57
C GLU A 186 -0.62 -24.27 11.47
N LEU A 187 -1.58 -23.40 11.81
CA LEU A 187 -2.32 -22.59 10.83
C LEU A 187 -1.40 -21.59 10.12
N ARG A 188 -0.35 -21.10 10.79
CA ARG A 188 0.68 -20.23 10.19
C ARG A 188 1.52 -20.97 9.16
N LEU A 189 2.01 -22.17 9.50
CA LEU A 189 2.73 -23.02 8.55
C LEU A 189 1.83 -23.44 7.38
N TYR A 190 0.55 -23.65 7.65
CA TYR A 190 -0.45 -23.98 6.64
C TYR A 190 -0.81 -22.77 5.75
N ALA A 191 -0.85 -21.56 6.30
CA ALA A 191 -1.08 -20.33 5.56
C ALA A 191 0.10 -19.98 4.63
N ASP A 192 1.35 -20.16 5.09
CA ASP A 192 2.53 -19.85 4.27
C ASP A 192 2.77 -20.92 3.17
N SER A 193 2.36 -22.18 3.36
CA SER A 193 2.65 -23.28 2.41
C SER A 193 1.45 -23.85 1.65
N GLN A 194 0.23 -23.68 2.16
CA GLN A 194 -1.00 -24.34 1.67
C GLN A 194 -2.24 -23.42 1.76
N PHE A 195 -2.08 -22.11 1.63
CA PHE A 195 -3.18 -21.14 1.79
C PHE A 195 -4.41 -21.46 0.93
N THR A 196 -4.22 -21.96 -0.29
CA THR A 196 -5.34 -22.33 -1.16
C THR A 196 -6.19 -23.43 -0.55
N LYS A 197 -5.59 -24.39 0.16
CA LYS A 197 -6.34 -25.43 0.87
C LYS A 197 -7.13 -24.84 2.04
N LEU A 198 -6.55 -23.88 2.77
CA LEU A 198 -7.24 -23.13 3.83
C LEU A 198 -8.48 -22.41 3.29
N GLN A 199 -8.38 -21.76 2.13
CA GLN A 199 -9.53 -21.11 1.48
C GLN A 199 -10.65 -22.11 1.14
N THR A 200 -10.31 -23.31 0.64
CA THR A 200 -11.31 -24.37 0.38
C THR A 200 -11.98 -24.86 1.66
N ALA A 201 -11.20 -25.08 2.74
CA ALA A 201 -11.73 -25.50 4.03
C ALA A 201 -12.64 -24.43 4.64
N ALA A 202 -12.22 -23.16 4.61
CA ALA A 202 -13.00 -22.02 5.11
C ALA A 202 -14.30 -21.79 4.34
N ARG A 203 -14.39 -22.19 3.07
CA ARG A 203 -15.64 -22.14 2.28
C ARG A 203 -16.59 -23.30 2.58
N GLY A 204 -16.05 -24.44 3.05
CA GLY A 204 -16.81 -25.64 3.38
C GLY A 204 -17.30 -25.71 4.82
N ASP A 205 -16.72 -24.93 5.73
CA ASP A 205 -17.08 -24.89 7.14
C ASP A 205 -17.90 -23.62 7.50
N PRO A 206 -19.21 -23.74 7.77
CA PRO A 206 -20.07 -22.61 8.15
C PRO A 206 -19.62 -21.89 9.43
N GLN A 207 -18.93 -22.58 10.35
CA GLN A 207 -18.49 -21.98 11.62
C GLN A 207 -17.32 -21.00 11.43
N LEU A 208 -16.49 -21.19 10.40
CA LEU A 208 -15.42 -20.25 10.02
C LEU A 208 -15.96 -19.00 9.31
N VAL A 209 -17.12 -19.10 8.66
CA VAL A 209 -17.75 -18.01 7.88
C VAL A 209 -18.51 -17.03 8.77
N HIS A 210 -19.05 -17.52 9.90
CA HIS A 210 -19.81 -16.72 10.87
C HIS A 210 -18.95 -16.19 12.03
N GLY A 211 -17.84 -15.53 11.71
CA GLY A 211 -17.39 -14.30 12.41
C GLY A 211 -17.13 -14.27 13.93
N ASP A 212 -17.18 -15.37 14.67
CA ASP A 212 -16.84 -15.40 16.09
C ASP A 212 -15.38 -15.85 16.29
N TRP A 213 -14.45 -14.91 16.07
CA TRP A 213 -13.02 -15.01 16.40
C TRP A 213 -12.59 -13.75 17.16
#